data_AF-A0A7G1IGA3-F1
#
_entry.id   AF-A0A7G1IGA3-F1
#
_cell.length_a   1.000
_cell.length_b   1.000
_cell.length_c   1.000
_cell.angle_alpha   90.00
_cell.angle_beta   90.00
_cell.angle_gamma   90.00
#
_symmetry.space_group_name_H-M   'P 1'
#
loop_
_entity.id
_entity.type
_entity.pdbx_description
1 polymer ?
#
loop_
_entity_poly.entity_id
_entity_poly.type
_entity_poly.pdbx_seq_one_letter_code
_entity_poly.pdbx_strand_id
1 'polypeptide(L)' 'MTTTPGALVAVAEPFLGADAIAEIEAGLRALQATGAGEQVHRLVVPSLPVGSVLTVGLGKPRSGGRRTSFAGPRG' A
#
# COMPACT_ATOMS: atom_id res chain seq x y z
N MET A 1 -18.84 12.11 -11.07
CA MET A 1 -17.90 10.98 -11.27
C MET A 1 -17.20 10.75 -9.95
N THR A 2 -17.72 9.82 -9.14
CA THR A 2 -17.14 9.48 -7.83
C THR A 2 -15.89 8.66 -8.08
N THR A 3 -14.71 9.21 -7.78
CA THR A 3 -13.44 8.49 -7.82
C THR A 3 -13.53 7.37 -6.79
N THR A 4 -13.80 6.14 -7.24
CA THR A 4 -13.76 4.98 -6.33
C THR A 4 -12.33 4.88 -5.78
N PRO A 5 -12.14 4.96 -4.45
CA PRO A 5 -10.81 4.83 -3.88
C PRO A 5 -10.27 3.43 -4.17
N GLY A 6 -9.24 3.35 -5.02
CA GLY A 6 -8.52 2.11 -5.29
C GLY A 6 -7.39 1.89 -4.30
N ALA A 7 -6.92 0.64 -4.18
CA ALA A 7 -5.72 0.32 -3.42
C ALA A 7 -4.52 1.14 -3.92
N LEU A 8 -3.74 1.66 -2.97
CA LEU A 8 -2.50 2.41 -3.21
C LEU A 8 -1.31 1.65 -2.61
N VAL A 9 -0.12 1.88 -3.15
CA VAL A 9 1.10 1.26 -2.61
C VAL A 9 1.49 1.99 -1.32
N ALA A 10 1.52 1.28 -0.20
CA ALA A 10 1.63 1.88 1.13
C ALA A 10 3.00 2.56 1.39
N VAL A 11 4.10 1.92 0.98
CA VAL A 11 5.47 2.45 1.02
C VAL A 11 6.25 1.82 -0.12
N ALA A 12 6.79 2.63 -1.01
CA ALA A 12 7.44 2.16 -2.24
C ALA A 12 8.90 2.61 -2.34
N GLU A 13 9.24 3.82 -1.87
CA GLU A 13 10.61 4.31 -1.88
C GLU A 13 11.44 3.76 -0.71
N PRO A 14 12.74 3.48 -0.91
CA PRO A 14 13.52 3.68 -2.14
C PRO A 14 13.48 2.49 -3.13
N PHE A 15 12.60 1.51 -2.92
CA PHE A 15 12.67 0.19 -3.57
C PHE A 15 11.99 0.12 -4.95
N LEU A 16 11.03 1.00 -5.21
CA LEU A 16 10.30 1.09 -6.47
C LEU A 16 10.32 2.53 -6.98
N GLY A 17 10.56 2.69 -8.28
CA GLY A 17 10.44 3.98 -8.96
C GLY A 17 8.98 4.38 -9.22
N ALA A 18 8.77 5.67 -9.49
CA ALA A 18 7.43 6.24 -9.71
C ALA A 18 6.62 5.54 -10.81
N ASP A 19 7.27 5.17 -11.92
CA ASP A 19 6.61 4.51 -13.05
C ASP A 19 6.08 3.12 -12.66
N ALA A 20 6.88 2.35 -11.92
CA ALA A 20 6.46 1.04 -11.42
C ALA A 20 5.30 1.15 -10.42
N ILE A 21 5.31 2.17 -9.56
CA ILE A 21 4.20 2.45 -8.64
C ILE A 21 2.93 2.75 -9.43
N ALA A 22 3.00 3.64 -10.43
CA ALA A 22 1.86 4.02 -11.24
C ALA A 22 1.28 2.83 -12.02
N GLU A 23 2.11 1.95 -12.56
CA GLU A 23 1.68 0.71 -13.23
C GLU A 23 0.98 -0.25 -12.25
N ILE A 24 1.53 -0.45 -11.05
CA ILE A 24 0.91 -1.28 -10.02
C ILE A 24 -0.48 -0.73 -9.64
N GLU A 25 -0.58 0.56 -9.35
CA GLU A 25 -1.84 1.19 -8.93
C GLU A 25 -2.88 1.19 -10.05
N ALA A 26 -2.47 1.35 -11.31
CA ALA A 26 -3.35 1.21 -12.46
C ALA A 26 -3.89 -0.23 -12.57
N GLY A 27 -3.03 -1.24 -12.41
CA GLY A 27 -3.44 -2.65 -12.39
C GLY A 27 -4.40 -2.97 -11.24
N LEU A 28 -4.12 -2.46 -10.04
CA LEU A 28 -5.00 -2.60 -8.87
C LEU A 28 -6.36 -1.95 -9.09
N ARG A 29 -6.41 -0.78 -9.73
CA ARG A 29 -7.66 -0.09 -10.06
C ARG A 29 -8.49 -0.87 -11.08
N ALA A 30 -7.86 -1.45 -12.09
CA ALA A 30 -8.53 -2.30 -13.07
C ALA A 30 -9.16 -3.55 -12.43
N LEU A 31 -8.52 -4.08 -11.38
CA LEU A 31 -9.04 -5.19 -10.57
C LEU A 31 -10.01 -4.76 -9.46
N GLN A 32 -10.34 -3.47 -9.38
CA GLN A 32 -11.16 -2.89 -8.31
C GLN A 32 -10.64 -3.25 -6.90
N ALA A 33 -9.32 -3.36 -6.75
CA ALA A 33 -8.68 -3.69 -5.49
C ALA A 33 -8.97 -2.58 -4.46
N THR A 34 -9.28 -3.00 -3.23
CA THR A 34 -9.72 -2.10 -2.15
C THR A 34 -8.62 -1.87 -1.12
N GLY A 35 -7.61 -2.74 -1.08
CA GLY A 35 -6.56 -2.72 -0.05
C GLY A 35 -7.03 -3.32 1.28
N ALA A 36 -8.21 -3.97 1.31
CA ALA A 36 -8.69 -4.72 2.47
C ALA A 36 -7.67 -5.78 2.91
N GLY A 37 -7.62 -6.05 4.21
CA GLY A 37 -6.73 -7.08 4.76
C GLY A 37 -6.94 -8.42 4.06
N GLU A 38 -5.86 -9.18 3.88
CA GLU A 38 -5.87 -10.53 3.27
C GLU A 38 -6.20 -10.56 1.77
N GLN A 39 -6.47 -9.41 1.15
CA GLN A 39 -6.61 -9.33 -0.30
C GLN A 39 -5.26 -9.53 -0.98
N VAL A 40 -5.18 -10.47 -1.92
CA VAL A 40 -3.97 -10.77 -2.67
C VAL A 40 -4.25 -10.70 -4.17
N HIS A 41 -3.42 -9.97 -4.90
CA HIS A 41 -3.48 -9.90 -6.37
C HIS A 41 -2.12 -10.19 -6.98
N ARG A 42 -2.15 -10.86 -8.13
CA ARG A 42 -0.97 -11.06 -8.97
C ARG A 42 -1.04 -10.12 -10.16
N LEU A 43 0.00 -9.33 -10.35
CA LEU A 43 0.12 -8.36 -11.45
C LEU A 43 1.33 -8.68 -12.31
N VAL A 44 1.23 -8.34 -13.60
CA VAL A 44 2.39 -8.23 -14.50
C VAL A 44 2.70 -6.74 -14.63
N VAL A 45 3.92 -6.35 -14.27
CA VAL A 45 4.37 -4.95 -14.20
C VAL A 45 5.62 -4.84 -15.08
N PRO A 46 5.48 -4.48 -16.37
CA PRO A 46 6.58 -4.54 -17.34
C PRO A 46 7.79 -3.69 -16.99
N SER A 47 7.61 -2.62 -16.22
CA SER A 47 8.69 -1.76 -15.74
C SER A 47 9.64 -2.44 -14.73
N LEU A 48 9.26 -3.59 -14.16
CA LEU A 48 10.06 -4.31 -13.16
C LEU A 48 10.75 -5.54 -13.75
N PRO A 49 11.97 -5.89 -13.29
CA PRO A 49 12.73 -7.03 -13.79
C PRO A 49 12.26 -8.37 -13.18
N VAL A 50 10.95 -8.58 -13.08
CA VAL A 50 10.33 -9.79 -12.50
C VAL A 50 9.16 -10.26 -13.35
N GLY A 51 8.89 -11.56 -13.35
CA GLY A 51 7.78 -12.12 -14.13
C GLY A 51 6.38 -11.83 -13.55
N SER A 52 6.30 -11.47 -12.27
CA SER A 52 5.07 -11.00 -11.63
C SER A 52 5.31 -10.37 -10.27
N VAL A 53 4.40 -9.50 -9.86
CA VAL A 53 4.32 -8.88 -8.53
C VAL A 53 3.12 -9.43 -7.78
N LEU A 54 3.30 -9.73 -6.49
CA LEU A 54 2.21 -10.07 -5.58
C LEU A 54 1.93 -8.86 -4.69
N THR A 55 0.73 -8.29 -4.77
CA THR A 55 0.30 -7.21 -3.88
C THR A 55 -0.54 -7.79 -2.74
N VAL A 56 -0.30 -7.33 -1.51
CA VAL A 56 -1.04 -7.76 -0.31
C VAL A 56 -1.73 -6.56 0.31
N GLY A 57 -3.04 -6.66 0.53
CA GLY A 57 -3.83 -5.66 1.22
C GLY A 57 -3.53 -5.65 2.72
N LEU A 58 -3.15 -4.47 3.22
CA LEU A 58 -2.78 -4.28 4.63
C LEU A 58 -3.98 -3.93 5.52
N GLY A 59 -5.15 -3.67 4.92
CA GLY A 59 -6.33 -3.20 5.62
C GLY A 59 -6.18 -1.77 6.14
N LYS A 60 -6.97 -1.43 7.16
CA LYS A 60 -7.02 -0.08 7.72
C LYS A 60 -5.64 0.31 8.30
N PRO A 61 -5.12 1.51 7.99
CA PRO A 61 -3.90 2.01 8.61
C PRO A 61 -4.04 1.98 10.13
N ARG A 62 -3.05 1.41 10.82
CA ARG A 62 -2.96 1.54 12.27
C ARG A 62 -2.53 2.97 12.58
N SER A 63 -3.44 3.78 13.11
CA SER A 63 -3.07 5.06 13.72
C SER A 63 -2.01 4.78 14.78
N GLY A 64 -0.82 5.38 14.64
CA GLY A 64 0.34 5.10 15.48
C GLY A 64 -0.03 5.03 16.96
N GLY A 65 0.38 3.95 17.63
CA GLY A 65 0.13 3.76 19.05
C GLY A 65 0.55 4.99 19.84
N ARG A 66 -0.27 5.38 20.83
CA ARG A 66 0.06 6.41 21.81
C ARG A 66 1.52 6.20 22.23
N ARG A 67 2.40 7.17 21.91
CA ARG A 67 3.58 7.36 22.74
C ARG A 67 3.02 7.76 24.09
N THR A 68 2.87 6.82 25.00
CA THR A 68 2.62 7.15 26.40
C THR A 68 3.86 7.90 26.83
N SER A 69 3.79 9.23 26.87
CA SER A 69 4.76 10.03 27.58
C SER A 69 4.75 9.54 29.01
N PHE A 70 5.85 8.91 29.44
CA PHE A 70 6.02 8.52 30.82
C PHE A 70 6.31 9.83 31.58
N ALA A 71 5.26 10.46 32.11
CA ALA A 71 5.42 11.57 33.03
C ALA A 71 5.96 10.99 34.34
N GLY A 72 7.29 11.08 34.51
CA GLY A 72 7.96 10.72 35.76
C GLY A 72 7.44 11.56 36.92
N PRO A 73 7.56 11.06 38.17
CA PRO A 73 6.99 11.74 39.33
C PRO A 73 7.68 13.08 39.52
N ARG A 74 6.87 14.15 39.62
CA ARG A 74 7.36 15.46 40.02
C ARG A 74 7.70 15.37 41.51
N GLY A 75 8.99 15.48 41.83
CA GLY A 75 9.48 15.71 43.19
C GLY A 75 9.10 17.08 43.71
#